data_AF-A0A8J2RTG0-F1
#
_entry.id   AF-A0A8J2RTG0-F1
#
_cell.length_a   1.000
_cell.length_b   1.000
_cell.length_c   1.000
_cell.angle_alpha   90.00
_cell.angle_beta   90.00
_cell.angle_gamma   90.00
#
_symmetry.space_group_name_H-M   'P 1'
#
loop_
_entity.id
_entity.type
_entity.pdbx_description
1 polymer ?
#
loop_
_entity_poly.entity_id
_entity_poly.type
_entity_poly.pdbx_seq_one_letter_code
_entity_poly.pdbx_strand_id
1 'polypeptide(L)'
;MIFITSFPGVVVNIDVKQGGDELIEEIDKLITAHKREKSTKWGSFKEDSSLKCYTIRRVLIKTVQISNEKNLTQNPEVGRYFSLTGVIKLYLHFFTGILPFISLKETHLGIPLYSSKESSHLTRRQQFILRIAKFLIIRPALFRHLNKRGIPTYAWVLNTETEFQLALDAGVNGIMTDYPSKLRNFFVNQNF
;
A
#
# COMPACT_ATOMS: atom_id res chain seq x y z
N MET A 1 -20.63 9.37 1.60
CA MET A 1 -19.61 10.29 1.04
C MET A 1 -19.25 11.44 2.00
N ILE A 2 -19.29 11.21 3.33
CA ILE A 2 -19.02 12.26 4.35
C ILE A 2 -17.53 12.35 4.67
N PHE A 3 -16.79 11.25 4.59
CA PHE A 3 -15.40 11.18 5.01
C PHE A 3 -14.47 12.07 4.15
N ILE A 4 -14.58 11.98 2.81
CA ILE A 4 -13.69 12.74 1.91
C ILE A 4 -13.89 14.25 2.08
N THR A 5 -15.12 14.69 2.27
CA THR A 5 -15.44 16.11 2.47
C THR A 5 -15.09 16.61 3.86
N SER A 6 -15.21 15.77 4.89
CA SER A 6 -14.91 16.14 6.28
C SER A 6 -13.41 16.23 6.59
N PHE A 7 -12.55 15.56 5.79
CA PHE A 7 -11.11 15.46 6.07
C PHE A 7 -10.24 15.80 4.85
N PRO A 8 -10.27 17.05 4.34
CA PRO A 8 -9.60 17.43 3.09
C PRO A 8 -8.06 17.38 3.17
N GLY A 9 -7.46 17.40 4.36
CA GLY A 9 -6.00 17.31 4.53
C GLY A 9 -5.48 15.89 4.79
N VAL A 10 -6.35 14.90 5.02
CA VAL A 10 -5.92 13.56 5.47
C VAL A 10 -5.57 12.69 4.27
N VAL A 11 -4.47 11.95 4.31
CA VAL A 11 -4.14 10.96 3.25
C VAL A 11 -5.04 9.73 3.40
N VAL A 12 -5.56 9.21 2.29
CA VAL A 12 -6.51 8.08 2.27
C VAL A 12 -5.87 6.85 1.65
N ASN A 13 -6.00 5.70 2.32
CA ASN A 13 -5.64 4.39 1.78
C ASN A 13 -6.93 3.61 1.48
N ILE A 14 -7.17 3.27 0.23
CA ILE A 14 -8.33 2.50 -0.22
C ILE A 14 -7.88 1.08 -0.61
N ASP A 15 -8.28 0.08 0.17
CA ASP A 15 -8.01 -1.33 -0.14
C ASP A 15 -9.24 -1.98 -0.75
N VAL A 16 -9.21 -2.22 -2.06
CA VAL A 16 -10.29 -2.84 -2.82
C VAL A 16 -10.21 -4.36 -2.61
N LYS A 17 -10.96 -4.86 -1.64
CA LYS A 17 -10.96 -6.29 -1.27
C LYS A 17 -11.63 -7.18 -2.32
N GLN A 18 -12.78 -6.75 -2.81
CA GLN A 18 -13.63 -7.44 -3.77
C GLN A 18 -14.41 -6.38 -4.57
N GLY A 19 -14.72 -6.67 -5.83
CA GLY A 19 -15.48 -5.76 -6.68
C GLY A 19 -15.17 -5.92 -8.17
N GLY A 20 -16.17 -5.64 -9.00
CA GLY A 20 -16.04 -5.56 -10.45
C GLY A 20 -15.55 -4.18 -10.90
N ASP A 21 -15.50 -3.99 -12.22
CA ASP A 21 -14.99 -2.76 -12.82
C ASP A 21 -15.83 -1.54 -12.42
N GLU A 22 -17.15 -1.72 -12.24
CA GLU A 22 -18.09 -0.69 -11.78
C GLU A 22 -17.68 -0.06 -10.44
N LEU A 23 -17.26 -0.87 -9.46
CA LEU A 23 -16.83 -0.35 -8.15
C LEU A 23 -15.57 0.51 -8.30
N ILE A 24 -14.63 0.06 -9.12
CA ILE A 24 -13.36 0.76 -9.35
C ILE A 24 -13.61 2.08 -10.09
N GLU A 25 -14.51 2.08 -11.07
CA GLU A 25 -14.95 3.29 -11.77
C GLU A 25 -15.62 4.29 -10.81
N GLU A 26 -16.50 3.83 -9.92
CA GLU A 26 -17.12 4.71 -8.93
C GLU A 26 -16.09 5.28 -7.94
N ILE A 27 -15.13 4.47 -7.48
CA ILE A 27 -14.05 4.98 -6.62
C ILE A 27 -13.23 6.04 -7.35
N ASP A 28 -12.85 5.83 -8.62
CA ASP A 28 -12.09 6.82 -9.41
C ASP A 28 -12.88 8.12 -9.63
N LYS A 29 -14.18 8.03 -9.93
CA LYS A 29 -15.07 9.19 -10.04
C LYS A 29 -15.09 10.00 -8.74
N LEU A 30 -15.18 9.32 -7.58
CA LEU A 30 -15.18 9.96 -6.27
C LEU A 30 -13.84 10.67 -5.98
N ILE A 31 -12.72 10.02 -6.28
CA ILE A 31 -11.38 10.61 -6.10
C ILE A 31 -11.25 11.87 -6.96
N THR A 32 -11.62 11.78 -8.23
CA THR A 32 -11.50 12.87 -9.21
C THR A 32 -12.43 14.04 -8.89
N ALA A 33 -13.70 13.77 -8.58
CA ALA A 33 -14.69 14.79 -8.24
C ALA A 33 -14.28 15.64 -7.02
N HIS A 34 -13.51 15.04 -6.10
CA HIS A 34 -13.00 15.71 -4.90
C HIS A 34 -11.54 16.18 -5.01
N LYS A 35 -10.88 16.01 -6.17
CA LYS A 35 -9.47 16.38 -6.41
C LYS A 35 -8.51 15.72 -5.41
N ARG A 36 -8.69 14.42 -5.17
CA ARG A 36 -8.02 13.65 -4.12
C ARG A 36 -6.88 12.77 -4.61
N GLU A 37 -6.53 12.84 -5.89
CA GLU A 37 -5.60 11.95 -6.57
C GLU A 37 -4.25 11.88 -5.85
N LYS A 38 -3.65 13.03 -5.54
CA LYS A 38 -2.35 13.14 -4.87
C LYS A 38 -2.35 12.72 -3.40
N SER A 39 -3.53 12.69 -2.77
CA SER A 39 -3.72 12.37 -1.35
C SER A 39 -4.33 10.99 -1.15
N THR A 40 -4.55 10.23 -2.22
CA THR A 40 -5.18 8.91 -2.18
C THR A 40 -4.23 7.90 -2.76
N LYS A 41 -4.07 6.80 -2.04
CA LYS A 41 -3.52 5.57 -2.59
C LYS A 41 -4.58 4.50 -2.60
N TRP A 42 -4.56 3.66 -3.62
CA TRP A 42 -5.51 2.58 -3.78
C TRP A 42 -4.87 1.34 -4.41
N GLY A 43 -5.60 0.24 -4.40
CA GLY A 43 -5.16 -1.01 -5.00
C GLY A 43 -5.89 -2.19 -4.39
N SER A 44 -5.31 -3.36 -4.60
CA SER A 44 -5.75 -4.60 -3.97
C SER A 44 -4.55 -5.51 -3.73
N PHE A 45 -4.65 -6.37 -2.73
CA PHE A 45 -3.70 -7.46 -2.57
C PHE A 45 -3.84 -8.53 -3.67
N LYS A 46 -5.05 -8.70 -4.22
CA LYS A 46 -5.34 -9.61 -5.34
C LYS A 46 -4.89 -8.97 -6.64
N GLU A 47 -4.15 -9.72 -7.45
CA GLU A 47 -3.58 -9.23 -8.71
C GLU A 47 -4.69 -8.73 -9.67
N ASP A 48 -5.74 -9.52 -9.90
CA ASP A 48 -6.81 -9.14 -10.83
C ASP A 48 -7.46 -7.81 -10.45
N SER A 49 -7.78 -7.61 -9.17
CA SER A 49 -8.36 -6.37 -8.66
C SER A 49 -7.36 -5.21 -8.72
N SER A 50 -6.07 -5.47 -8.44
CA SER A 50 -5.01 -4.47 -8.56
C SER A 50 -4.81 -4.01 -10.02
N LEU A 51 -4.85 -4.95 -10.97
CA LEU A 51 -4.78 -4.67 -12.40
C LEU A 51 -5.99 -3.88 -12.87
N LYS A 52 -7.18 -4.12 -12.33
CA LYS A 52 -8.36 -3.29 -12.66
C LYS A 52 -8.23 -1.86 -12.12
N CYS A 53 -7.68 -1.67 -10.92
CA CYS A 53 -7.35 -0.33 -10.39
C CYS A 53 -6.30 0.37 -11.28
N TYR A 54 -5.44 -0.40 -11.96
CA TYR A 54 -4.50 0.14 -12.94
C TYR A 54 -5.17 0.49 -14.28
N THR A 55 -6.23 -0.22 -14.62
CA THR A 55 -6.85 -0.26 -15.94
C THR A 55 -8.22 0.42 -15.87
N ILE A 56 -8.28 1.62 -15.31
CA ILE A 56 -9.52 2.40 -15.30
C ILE A 56 -9.88 2.76 -16.75
N ARG A 57 -11.16 2.70 -17.05
CA ARG A 57 -11.68 3.22 -18.31
C ARG A 57 -11.94 4.71 -18.13
N ARG A 58 -11.02 5.60 -18.56
CA ARG A 58 -11.42 7.01 -18.74
C ARG A 58 -12.36 7.10 -19.93
N VAL A 59 -13.67 7.02 -19.69
CA VAL A 59 -14.67 7.61 -20.58
C VAL A 59 -14.66 9.11 -20.31
N LEU A 60 -13.55 9.77 -20.65
CA LEU A 60 -13.54 11.23 -20.75
C LEU A 60 -13.95 11.56 -22.17
N ILE A 61 -15.17 12.07 -22.25
CA ILE A 61 -15.84 12.66 -23.40
C ILE A 61 -14.84 13.59 -24.13
N LYS A 62 -14.15 13.05 -25.14
CA LYS A 62 -13.83 13.84 -26.32
C LYS A 62 -15.12 13.87 -27.11
N THR A 63 -15.82 14.98 -27.01
CA THR A 63 -16.89 15.33 -27.94
C THR A 63 -16.36 15.06 -29.35
N VAL A 64 -17.00 14.12 -30.05
CA VAL A 64 -16.68 13.66 -31.42
C VAL A 64 -15.58 12.60 -31.52
N GLN A 65 -15.91 11.33 -31.28
CA GLN A 65 -15.94 10.30 -32.32
C GLN A 65 -16.47 8.97 -31.76
N ILE A 66 -17.52 8.46 -32.41
CA ILE A 66 -18.07 7.13 -32.23
C ILE A 66 -17.08 6.16 -32.89
N SER A 67 -16.24 5.53 -32.07
CA SER A 67 -15.52 4.32 -32.46
C SER A 67 -15.34 3.47 -31.21
N ASN A 68 -15.89 2.26 -31.25
CA ASN A 68 -15.94 1.23 -30.21
C ASN A 68 -14.55 0.70 -29.80
N GLU A 69 -13.63 1.56 -29.40
CA GLU A 69 -12.32 1.15 -28.91
C GLU A 69 -12.24 1.42 -27.40
N LYS A 70 -12.26 0.33 -26.62
CA LYS A 70 -12.10 0.32 -25.17
C LYS A 70 -10.65 0.69 -24.82
N ASN A 71 -10.31 1.97 -24.91
CA ASN A 71 -9.01 2.47 -24.51
C ASN A 71 -8.92 2.56 -22.98
N LEU A 72 -8.42 1.48 -22.40
CA LEU A 72 -8.06 1.35 -20.99
C LEU A 72 -6.92 2.35 -20.70
N THR A 73 -7.16 3.33 -19.83
CA THR A 73 -6.20 4.41 -19.57
C THR A 73 -5.88 4.47 -18.09
N GLN A 74 -4.59 4.37 -17.78
CA GLN A 74 -4.12 4.47 -16.40
C GLN A 74 -4.45 5.86 -15.84
N ASN A 75 -4.86 5.93 -14.58
CA ASN A 75 -4.84 7.19 -13.84
C ASN A 75 -3.48 7.29 -13.12
N PRO A 76 -2.44 7.90 -13.73
CA PRO A 76 -1.10 7.93 -13.14
C PRO A 76 -1.02 8.81 -11.89
N GLU A 77 -2.03 9.66 -11.64
CA GLU A 77 -2.04 10.63 -10.55
C GLU A 77 -2.41 10.01 -9.19
N VAL A 78 -3.06 8.84 -9.17
CA VAL A 78 -3.46 8.15 -7.93
C VAL A 78 -2.38 7.17 -7.51
N GLY A 79 -1.96 7.26 -6.24
CA GLY A 79 -0.96 6.37 -5.67
C GLY A 79 -1.39 4.90 -5.74
N ARG A 80 -0.48 4.01 -6.10
CA ARG A 80 -0.68 2.55 -6.15
C ARG A 80 0.19 1.83 -5.15
N TYR A 81 -0.39 0.89 -4.42
CA TYR A 81 0.39 -0.03 -3.58
C TYR A 81 0.65 -1.38 -4.24
N PHE A 82 1.70 -2.07 -3.78
CA PHE A 82 2.09 -3.37 -4.30
C PHE A 82 1.01 -4.44 -4.04
N SER A 83 0.63 -5.17 -5.09
CA SER A 83 -0.09 -6.45 -4.96
C SER A 83 0.84 -7.53 -4.39
N LEU A 84 0.29 -8.69 -4.02
CA LEU A 84 1.13 -9.82 -3.58
C LEU A 84 2.17 -10.22 -4.64
N THR A 85 1.78 -10.30 -5.91
CA THR A 85 2.70 -10.63 -7.01
C THR A 85 3.78 -9.56 -7.17
N GLY A 86 3.41 -8.28 -7.04
CA GLY A 86 4.35 -7.16 -7.05
C GLY A 86 5.37 -7.26 -5.91
N VAL A 87 4.90 -7.59 -4.70
CA VAL A 87 5.78 -7.83 -3.54
C VAL A 87 6.74 -8.98 -3.82
N ILE A 88 6.26 -10.14 -4.29
CA ILE A 88 7.13 -11.29 -4.59
C ILE A 88 8.21 -10.90 -5.60
N LYS A 89 7.83 -10.23 -6.70
CA LYS A 89 8.77 -9.74 -7.71
C LYS A 89 9.80 -8.78 -7.11
N LEU A 90 9.35 -7.83 -6.29
CA LEU A 90 10.22 -6.88 -5.60
C LEU A 90 11.31 -7.60 -4.77
N TYR A 91 10.91 -8.59 -3.97
CA TYR A 91 11.86 -9.34 -3.14
C TYR A 91 12.78 -10.23 -3.98
N LEU A 92 12.29 -10.85 -5.05
CA LEU A 92 13.14 -11.60 -5.99
C LEU A 92 14.23 -10.68 -6.57
N HIS A 93 13.84 -9.51 -7.10
CA HIS A 93 14.79 -8.53 -7.64
C HIS A 93 15.76 -8.01 -6.58
N PHE A 94 15.30 -7.84 -5.34
CA PHE A 94 16.14 -7.44 -4.23
C PHE A 94 17.21 -8.49 -3.92
N PHE A 95 16.81 -9.76 -3.79
CA PHE A 95 17.72 -10.86 -3.45
C PHE A 95 18.66 -11.25 -4.59
N THR A 96 18.26 -11.08 -5.86
CA THR A 96 19.15 -11.27 -7.00
C THR A 96 20.08 -10.07 -7.24
N GLY A 97 19.89 -8.96 -6.54
CA GLY A 97 20.70 -7.75 -6.67
C GLY A 97 20.37 -6.89 -7.90
N ILE A 98 19.36 -7.26 -8.70
CA ILE A 98 19.02 -6.55 -9.94
C ILE A 98 18.05 -5.38 -9.73
N LEU A 99 17.47 -5.24 -8.53
CA LEU A 99 16.50 -4.20 -8.20
C LEU A 99 16.92 -2.76 -8.60
N PRO A 100 18.19 -2.33 -8.48
CA PRO A 100 18.62 -1.00 -8.92
C PRO A 100 18.41 -0.72 -10.41
N PHE A 101 18.35 -1.76 -11.24
CA PHE A 101 18.22 -1.67 -12.69
C PHE A 101 16.77 -1.79 -13.18
N ILE A 102 15.82 -2.04 -12.27
CA ILE A 102 14.41 -2.25 -12.61
C ILE A 102 13.58 -1.04 -12.18
N SER A 103 12.79 -0.51 -13.10
CA SER A 103 11.76 0.48 -12.80
C SER A 103 10.56 -0.20 -12.10
N LEU A 104 10.19 0.31 -10.94
CA LEU A 104 9.01 -0.13 -10.20
C LEU A 104 7.85 0.76 -10.60
N LYS A 105 6.72 0.16 -10.97
CA LYS A 105 5.56 0.95 -11.37
C LYS A 105 4.79 1.41 -10.12
N GLU A 106 4.79 0.60 -9.08
CA GLU A 106 4.11 0.81 -7.81
C GLU A 106 4.77 1.93 -7.01
N THR A 107 3.96 2.67 -6.27
CA THR A 107 4.38 3.90 -5.57
C THR A 107 4.45 3.75 -4.06
N HIS A 108 3.78 2.74 -3.48
CA HIS A 108 3.67 2.56 -2.03
C HIS A 108 3.82 1.09 -1.66
N LEU A 109 4.72 0.72 -0.75
CA LEU A 109 4.82 -0.66 -0.25
C LEU A 109 4.09 -0.80 1.09
N GLY A 110 3.13 -1.70 1.19
CA GLY A 110 2.54 -2.12 2.47
C GLY A 110 3.03 -3.50 2.86
N ILE A 111 3.68 -3.64 4.00
CA ILE A 111 4.14 -4.94 4.53
C ILE A 111 3.31 -5.37 5.75
N PRO A 112 2.86 -6.64 5.79
CA PRO A 112 2.24 -7.18 6.99
C PRO A 112 3.32 -7.40 8.07
N LEU A 113 3.11 -6.86 9.26
CA LEU A 113 3.94 -7.12 10.43
C LEU A 113 3.14 -7.91 11.46
N TYR A 114 3.18 -9.23 11.35
CA TYR A 114 2.46 -10.09 12.31
C TYR A 114 3.02 -9.94 13.73
N SER A 115 2.10 -9.70 14.66
CA SER A 115 2.37 -9.63 16.09
C SER A 115 2.71 -10.99 16.67
N SER A 116 3.60 -11.02 17.66
CA SER A 116 3.80 -12.21 18.48
C SER A 116 2.52 -12.63 19.22
N LYS A 117 1.65 -11.67 19.61
CA LYS A 117 0.37 -11.96 20.28
C LYS A 117 -0.62 -12.67 19.35
N GLU A 118 -0.72 -12.23 18.09
CA GLU A 118 -1.59 -12.87 17.09
C GLU A 118 -1.09 -14.27 16.72
N SER A 119 0.22 -14.50 16.78
CA SER A 119 0.82 -15.80 16.51
C SER A 119 0.78 -16.79 17.68
N SER A 120 0.20 -16.40 18.83
CA SER A 120 0.21 -17.21 20.06
C SER A 120 -0.56 -18.53 19.94
N HIS A 121 -1.60 -18.54 19.10
CA HIS A 121 -2.40 -19.73 18.78
C HIS A 121 -1.73 -20.68 17.77
N LEU A 122 -0.57 -20.32 17.22
CA LEU A 122 0.10 -21.09 16.18
C LEU A 122 1.04 -22.13 16.77
N THR A 123 1.19 -23.25 16.06
CA THR A 123 2.13 -24.32 16.42
C THR A 123 3.58 -23.83 16.38
N ARG A 124 4.49 -24.50 17.10
CA ARG A 124 5.93 -24.16 17.13
C ARG A 124 6.56 -24.10 15.73
N ARG A 125 6.14 -24.97 14.80
CA ARG A 125 6.59 -24.95 13.40
C ARG A 125 6.11 -23.70 12.67
N GLN A 126 4.84 -23.33 12.82
CA GLN A 126 4.29 -22.11 12.20
C GLN A 126 4.95 -20.85 12.75
N GLN A 127 5.20 -20.76 14.06
CA GLN A 127 5.93 -19.64 14.66
C GLN A 127 7.35 -19.53 14.10
N PHE A 128 8.04 -20.66 13.92
CA PHE A 128 9.36 -20.67 13.29
C PHE A 128 9.32 -20.19 11.84
N ILE A 129 8.35 -20.66 11.05
CA ILE A 129 8.14 -20.19 9.67
C ILE A 129 7.85 -18.69 9.64
N LEU A 130 7.00 -18.18 10.54
CA LEU A 130 6.71 -16.74 10.62
C LEU A 130 7.94 -15.93 11.01
N ARG A 131 8.81 -16.43 11.89
CA ARG A 131 10.07 -15.76 12.22
C ARG A 131 10.99 -15.66 11.01
N ILE A 132 11.11 -16.74 10.23
CA ILE A 132 11.89 -16.73 8.98
C ILE A 132 11.27 -15.75 7.98
N ALA A 133 9.96 -15.82 7.76
CA ALA A 133 9.25 -14.92 6.86
C ALA A 133 9.44 -13.45 7.28
N LYS A 134 9.30 -13.16 8.57
CA LYS A 134 9.53 -11.84 9.17
C LYS A 134 10.96 -11.35 8.92
N PHE A 135 11.96 -12.21 9.11
CA PHE A 135 13.36 -11.90 8.83
C PHE A 135 13.63 -11.66 7.34
N LEU A 136 12.98 -12.39 6.45
CA LEU A 136 13.14 -12.23 4.99
C LEU A 136 12.43 -10.97 4.47
N ILE A 137 11.25 -10.65 5.00
CA ILE A 137 10.43 -9.52 4.58
C ILE A 137 10.98 -8.22 5.18
N ILE A 138 11.29 -8.17 6.47
CA ILE A 138 11.76 -6.94 7.12
C ILE A 138 13.24 -6.76 6.85
N ARG A 139 13.55 -6.01 5.80
CA ARG A 139 14.94 -5.72 5.39
C ARG A 139 15.16 -4.20 5.36
N PRO A 140 15.89 -3.65 6.34
CA PRO A 140 16.20 -2.22 6.35
C PRO A 140 16.91 -1.74 5.08
N ALA A 141 17.74 -2.59 4.46
CA ALA A 141 18.39 -2.28 3.19
C ALA A 141 17.38 -2.09 2.03
N LEU A 142 16.34 -2.93 1.98
CA LEU A 142 15.27 -2.80 0.98
C LEU A 142 14.49 -1.50 1.21
N PHE A 143 14.08 -1.22 2.46
CA PHE A 143 13.32 -0.01 2.75
C PHE A 143 14.13 1.26 2.49
N ARG A 144 15.41 1.29 2.86
CA ARG A 144 16.31 2.39 2.48
C ARG A 144 16.42 2.55 0.95
N HIS A 145 16.50 1.45 0.21
CA HIS A 145 16.54 1.51 -1.25
C HIS A 145 15.25 2.11 -1.83
N LEU A 146 14.09 1.67 -1.35
CA LEU A 146 12.79 2.20 -1.77
C LEU A 146 12.61 3.67 -1.38
N ASN A 147 13.02 4.05 -0.17
CA ASN A 147 12.96 5.43 0.31
C ASN A 147 13.83 6.35 -0.56
N LYS A 148 15.02 5.91 -0.97
CA LYS A 148 15.88 6.67 -1.92
C LYS A 148 15.24 6.82 -3.29
N ARG A 149 14.33 5.93 -3.68
CA ARG A 149 13.55 6.02 -4.92
C ARG A 149 12.25 6.81 -4.76
N GLY A 150 12.00 7.37 -3.58
CA GLY A 150 10.75 8.10 -3.29
C GLY A 150 9.53 7.19 -3.13
N ILE A 151 9.72 5.89 -2.88
CA ILE A 151 8.64 4.90 -2.67
C ILE A 151 8.43 4.73 -1.16
N PRO A 152 7.40 5.36 -0.56
CA PRO A 152 7.12 5.21 0.86
C PRO A 152 6.68 3.78 1.22
N THR A 153 7.12 3.32 2.38
CA THR A 153 6.89 2.00 2.95
C THR A 153 6.03 2.11 4.22
N TYR A 154 5.08 1.19 4.39
CA TYR A 154 4.11 1.18 5.49
C TYR A 154 4.03 -0.21 6.12
N ALA A 155 4.02 -0.29 7.44
CA ALA A 155 3.77 -1.53 8.17
C ALA A 155 2.32 -1.58 8.69
N TRP A 156 1.66 -2.74 8.56
CA TRP A 156 0.28 -2.96 8.99
C TRP A 156 0.08 -4.40 9.51
N VAL A 157 -0.83 -4.74 10.41
CA VAL A 157 -1.46 -3.89 11.43
C VAL A 157 -0.63 -4.02 12.70
N LEU A 158 -0.23 -2.88 13.28
CA LEU A 158 0.58 -2.85 14.50
C LEU A 158 -0.25 -2.24 15.62
N ASN A 159 -0.25 -2.83 16.81
CA ASN A 159 -1.14 -2.43 17.90
C ASN A 159 -0.40 -2.25 19.25
N THR A 160 0.89 -2.55 19.30
CA THR A 160 1.74 -2.42 20.50
C THR A 160 2.92 -1.48 20.26
N GLU A 161 3.42 -0.86 21.33
CA GLU A 161 4.57 0.07 21.25
C GLU A 161 5.86 -0.63 20.82
N THR A 162 6.02 -1.91 21.20
CA THR A 162 7.14 -2.73 20.75
C THR A 162 7.11 -2.99 19.24
N GLU A 163 5.92 -3.17 18.66
CA GLU A 163 5.76 -3.25 17.21
C GLU A 163 6.01 -1.92 16.52
N PHE A 164 5.51 -0.82 17.09
CA PHE A 164 5.77 0.52 16.58
C PHE A 164 7.27 0.78 16.50
N GLN A 165 8.00 0.51 17.59
CA GLN A 165 9.45 0.64 17.62
C GLN A 165 10.12 -0.25 16.57
N LEU A 166 9.72 -1.52 16.47
CA LEU A 166 10.30 -2.44 15.49
C LEU A 166 10.10 -1.96 14.04
N ALA A 167 8.94 -1.38 13.74
CA ALA A 167 8.69 -0.78 12.43
C ALA A 167 9.61 0.42 12.17
N LEU A 168 9.74 1.32 13.14
CA LEU A 168 10.64 2.47 13.04
C LEU A 168 12.10 2.05 12.86
N ASP A 169 12.58 1.10 13.66
CA ASP A 169 13.94 0.55 13.58
C ASP A 169 14.21 -0.13 12.22
N ALA A 170 13.17 -0.75 11.64
CA ALA A 170 13.28 -1.31 10.31
C ALA A 170 13.44 -0.24 9.21
N GLY A 171 13.03 1.00 9.47
CA GLY A 171 13.11 2.13 8.54
C GLY A 171 11.86 2.31 7.68
N VAL A 172 10.69 1.85 8.15
CA VAL A 172 9.42 2.14 7.45
C VAL A 172 9.00 3.59 7.63
N ASN A 173 8.27 4.15 6.66
CA ASN A 173 7.85 5.56 6.70
C ASN A 173 6.52 5.78 7.41
N GLY A 174 5.69 4.74 7.54
CA GLY A 174 4.38 4.85 8.16
C GLY A 174 3.92 3.56 8.84
N ILE A 175 3.02 3.73 9.81
CA ILE A 175 2.43 2.64 10.60
C ILE A 175 0.91 2.72 10.45
N MET A 176 0.27 1.59 10.16
CA MET A 176 -1.19 1.44 10.21
C MET A 176 -1.57 0.66 11.46
N THR A 177 -2.48 1.21 12.26
CA THR A 177 -2.86 0.71 13.59
C THR A 177 -4.35 0.91 13.83
N ASP A 178 -4.93 0.04 14.66
CA ASP A 178 -6.28 0.23 15.19
C ASP A 178 -6.31 1.21 16.37
N TYR A 179 -5.13 1.60 16.90
CA TYR A 179 -4.99 2.48 18.06
C TYR A 179 -4.27 3.80 17.72
N PRO A 180 -4.86 4.70 16.91
CA PRO A 180 -4.20 5.92 16.44
C PRO A 180 -3.80 6.86 17.59
N SER A 181 -4.61 6.99 18.65
CA SER A 181 -4.26 7.81 19.82
C SER A 181 -3.04 7.27 20.56
N LYS A 182 -2.90 5.95 20.64
CA LYS A 182 -1.74 5.30 21.26
C LYS A 182 -0.47 5.53 20.44
N LEU A 183 -0.56 5.40 19.12
CA LEU A 183 0.55 5.70 18.22
C LEU A 183 0.97 7.17 18.31
N ARG A 184 0.00 8.09 18.38
CA ARG A 184 0.30 9.51 18.58
C ARG A 184 1.05 9.75 19.90
N ASN A 185 0.56 9.19 21.00
CA ASN A 185 1.21 9.35 22.32
C ASN A 185 2.63 8.74 22.31
N PHE A 186 2.81 7.60 21.64
CA PHE A 186 4.11 6.97 21.47
C PHE A 186 5.12 7.91 20.77
N PHE A 187 4.73 8.58 19.67
CA PHE A 187 5.60 9.56 19.01
C PHE A 187 5.89 10.79 19.88
N VAL A 188 4.88 11.34 20.55
CA VAL A 188 5.03 12.49 21.46
C VAL A 188 6.02 12.17 22.59
N ASN A 189 5.92 10.97 23.18
CA ASN A 189 6.81 10.54 24.27
C ASN A 189 8.26 10.30 23.81
N GLN A 190 8.48 10.06 22.52
CA GLN A 190 9.82 9.85 21.94
C GLN A 190 10.45 11.12 21.35
N ASN A 191 9.81 12.29 21.50
CA ASN A 191 10.26 13.58 20.96
C ASN A 191 10.45 13.59 19.42
N PHE A 192 9.58 12.90 18.68
CA PHE A 192 9.47 13.04 17.23
C PHE A 192 8.63 14.25 16.81
#